data_AF-A9BBH2-F1
#
_entry.id   AF-A9BBH2-F1
#
_cell.length_a   1.000
_cell.length_b   1.000
_cell.length_c   1.000
_cell.angle_alpha   90.00
_cell.angle_beta   90.00
_cell.angle_gamma   90.00
#
_symmetry.space_group_name_H-M   'P 1'
#
loop_
_entity.id
_entity.type
_entity.pdbx_description
1 polymer ?
#
loop_
_entity_poly.entity_id
_entity_poly.type
_entity_poly.pdbx_seq_one_letter_code
_entity_poly.pdbx_strand_id
1 'polypeptide(L)' 'MSRGTIYNKIHAGTFPKQIPIGANLVVWLERDVQQWMQEQVDKSRG' A
#
# COMPACT_ATOMS: atom_id res chain seq x y z
N MET A 1 -13.31 -3.42 -17.61
CA MET A 1 -12.28 -2.54 -17.04
C MET A 1 -11.85 -3.13 -15.69
N SER A 2 -11.16 -4.27 -15.70
CA SER A 2 -9.70 -4.44 -15.83
C SER A 2 -8.99 -4.18 -14.50
N ARG A 3 -8.51 -5.26 -13.89
CA ARG A 3 -7.97 -5.45 -12.52
C ARG A 3 -6.65 -4.70 -12.20
N GLY A 4 -6.43 -3.52 -12.78
CA GLY A 4 -5.12 -2.87 -12.83
C GLY A 4 -4.91 -1.66 -11.92
N THR A 5 -5.81 -1.35 -10.99
CA THR A 5 -5.74 -0.10 -10.21
C THR A 5 -4.87 -0.23 -8.96
N ILE A 6 -4.82 -1.41 -8.33
CA ILE A 6 -4.08 -1.62 -7.08
C ILE A 6 -2.58 -1.74 -7.36
N TYR A 7 -2.18 -2.50 -8.40
CA TYR A 7 -0.76 -2.67 -8.75
C TYR A 7 -0.10 -1.39 -9.28
N ASN A 8 -0.83 -0.56 -10.03
CA ASN A 8 -0.33 0.76 -10.44
C ASN A 8 -0.11 1.69 -9.23
N LYS A 9 -0.96 1.61 -8.20
CA LYS A 9 -0.82 2.41 -6.96
C LYS A 9 0.34 1.93 -6.10
N ILE A 10 0.59 0.62 -6.08
CA ILE A 10 1.79 0.04 -5.46
C ILE A 10 3.06 0.52 -6.18
N HIS A 11 3.07 0.49 -7.52
CA HIS A 11 4.20 0.96 -8.32
C HIS A 11 4.43 2.50 -8.24
N ALA A 12 3.36 3.27 -7.98
CA ALA A 12 3.45 4.73 -7.79
C ALA A 12 4.10 5.14 -6.46
N GLY A 13 4.53 4.19 -5.62
CA GLY A 13 5.19 4.48 -4.33
C GLY A 13 4.24 5.03 -3.28
N THR A 14 2.92 4.91 -3.49
CA THR A 14 1.93 5.31 -2.49
C THR A 14 1.71 4.25 -1.42
N PHE A 15 2.21 3.03 -1.61
CA PHE A 15 2.11 1.95 -0.63
C PHE A 15 3.24 2.06 0.42
N PRO A 16 3.01 1.68 1.69
CA PRO A 16 4.01 1.77 2.75
C PRO A 16 5.34 1.09 2.40
N LYS A 17 6.44 1.70 2.84
CA LYS A 17 7.78 1.12 2.65
C LYS A 17 7.89 -0.22 3.35
N GLN A 18 8.30 -1.24 2.61
CA GLN A 18 8.62 -2.55 3.16
C GLN A 18 9.90 -2.48 4.00
N ILE A 19 9.85 -3.06 5.19
CA ILE A 19 10.99 -3.19 6.11
C ILE A 19 11.48 -4.64 6.02
N PRO A 20 12.66 -4.90 5.44
CA PRO A 20 13.21 -6.24 5.40
C PRO A 20 13.69 -6.65 6.80
N ILE A 21 13.21 -7.81 7.27
CA ILE A 21 13.64 -8.40 8.56
C ILE A 21 14.34 -9.76 8.38
N GLY A 22 14.49 -10.22 7.14
CA GLY A 22 15.27 -11.40 6.79
C GLY A 22 15.43 -11.56 5.29
N ALA A 23 16.17 -12.58 4.87
CA ALA A 23 16.54 -12.81 3.47
C ALA A 23 15.34 -12.88 2.52
N ASN A 24 14.19 -13.40 2.98
CA ASN A 24 12.95 -13.50 2.22
C ASN A 24 11.74 -12.98 2.99
N LEU A 25 11.94 -12.15 4.01
CA LEU A 25 10.86 -11.71 4.89
C LEU A 25 10.84 -10.19 5.01
N VAL A 26 9.72 -9.62 4.58
CA VAL A 26 9.42 -8.19 4.66
C VAL A 26 8.21 -8.01 5.56
N VAL A 27 8.26 -6.96 6.36
CA VAL A 27 7.13 -6.52 7.18
C VAL A 27 6.79 -5.08 6.84
N TRP A 28 5.59 -4.70 7.20
CA TRP A 28 5.14 -3.31 7.13
C TRP A 28 4.73 -2.87 8.52
N LEU A 29 4.87 -1.57 8.79
CA LEU A 29 4.27 -0.98 9.98
C LEU A 29 2.75 -0.99 9.80
N GLU A 30 2.05 -1.61 10.75
CA GLU A 30 0.60 -1.71 10.73
C GLU A 30 -0.05 -0.32 10.61
N ARG A 31 0.48 0.66 11.35
CA ARG A 31 0.01 2.04 11.30
C ARG A 31 0.05 2.64 9.89
N ASP A 32 1.14 2.41 9.16
CA ASP A 32 1.31 2.96 7.81
C ASP A 32 0.35 2.28 6.82
N VAL A 33 0.13 0.98 6.97
CA VAL A 33 -0.83 0.21 6.16
C VAL A 33 -2.26 0.66 6.43
N GLN A 34 -2.62 0.86 7.70
CA GLN A 34 -3.92 1.37 8.12
C GLN A 34 -4.17 2.78 7.58
N GLN A 35 -3.19 3.67 7.71
CA GLN A 35 -3.28 5.04 7.20
C GLN A 35 -3.48 5.04 5.68
N TRP A 36 -2.68 4.26 4.95
CA TRP A 36 -2.79 4.15 3.51
C TRP A 36 -4.18 3.66 3.06
N MET A 37 -4.72 2.62 3.71
CA MET A 37 -6.06 2.13 3.41
C MET A 37 -7.09 3.24 3.54
N GLN A 38 -6.98 4.06 4.59
CA GLN A 38 -7.93 5.11 4.87
C GLN A 38 -7.83 6.27 3.87
N GLU A 39 -6.63 6.63 3.44
CA GLU A 39 -6.43 7.57 2.34
C GLU A 39 -7.03 7.06 1.02
N GLN A 40 -7.00 5.76 0.74
CA GLN A 40 -7.62 5.21 -0.47
C GLN A 40 -9.15 5.24 -0.39
N VAL A 41 -9.72 4.98 0.78
CA VAL A 41 -11.18 5.07 1.01
C VAL A 41 -11.66 6.50 0.83
N ASP A 42 -10.94 7.48 1.38
CA ASP A 42 -11.25 8.90 1.23
C ASP A 42 -11.18 9.35 -0.23
N LYS A 43 -10.09 9.01 -0.94
CA LYS A 43 -9.90 9.29 -2.38
C LYS A 43 -10.92 8.60 -3.29
N SER A 44 -11.51 7.48 -2.86
CA SER A 44 -12.55 6.77 -3.63
C SER A 44 -13.95 7.31 -3.38
N ARG A 45 -14.15 8.12 -2.34
CA ARG A 45 -15.43 8.73 -1.97
C ARG A 45 -15.55 10.20 -2.40
N GLY A 46 -14.46 10.81 -2.85
CA GLY A 46 -14.43 12.14 -3.48
C GLY A 46 -14.68 12.11 -4.99
#